data_AF-A0A3D0Q8H1-F1
#
_entry.id   AF-A0A3D0Q8H1-F1
#
_cell.length_a   1.000
_cell.length_b   1.000
_cell.length_c   1.000
_cell.angle_alpha   90.00
_cell.angle_beta   90.00
_cell.angle_gamma   90.00
#
_symmetry.space_group_name_H-M   'P 1'
#
loop_
_entity.id
_entity.type
_entity.pdbx_description
1 polymer ?
#
loop_
_entity_poly.entity_id
_entity_poly.type
_entity_poly.pdbx_seq_one_letter_code
_entity_poly.pdbx_strand_id
1 'polypeptide(L)'
;MSFNQPEQALSWLNRQTDIDTQPLTSELISRSAYRNPQFADQNLHKITEQDDLTRLTSRVYQSYSRYSQAKADEFLSRQSPAIREQVLTKLKRVEEIRSRG
;
A
#
# COMPACT_ATOMS: atom_id res chain seq x y z
N MET A 1 -13.57 11.46 7.58
CA MET A 1 -13.62 9.99 7.34
C MET A 1 -12.77 9.30 8.38
N SER A 2 -13.28 8.26 9.03
CA SER A 2 -12.50 7.48 9.99
C SER A 2 -11.64 6.45 9.25
N PHE A 3 -10.32 6.57 9.35
CA PHE A 3 -9.36 5.61 8.78
C PHE A 3 -9.31 4.28 9.53
N ASN A 4 -10.10 4.15 10.61
CA ASN A 4 -10.21 2.92 11.40
C ASN A 4 -11.23 1.93 10.80
N GLN A 5 -12.03 2.35 9.82
CA GLN A 5 -13.02 1.52 9.11
C GLN A 5 -12.91 1.75 7.60
N PRO A 6 -11.77 1.39 6.98
CA PRO A 6 -11.48 1.75 5.61
C PRO A 6 -12.45 1.13 4.60
N GLU A 7 -13.04 -0.03 4.90
CA GLU A 7 -14.07 -0.67 4.09
C GLU A 7 -15.34 0.18 4.00
N GLN A 8 -15.77 0.75 5.13
CA GLN A 8 -16.96 1.62 5.17
C GLN A 8 -16.71 2.94 4.44
N ALA A 9 -15.51 3.52 4.61
CA ALA A 9 -15.10 4.72 3.89
C ALA A 9 -15.06 4.49 2.37
N LEU A 10 -14.51 3.36 1.92
CA LEU A 10 -14.49 2.99 0.51
C LEU A 10 -15.91 2.74 -0.03
N SER A 11 -16.77 2.07 0.74
CA SER A 11 -18.18 1.87 0.37
C SER A 11 -18.92 3.20 0.19
N TRP A 12 -18.67 4.17 1.07
CA TRP A 12 -19.23 5.52 0.94
C TRP A 12 -18.71 6.24 -0.31
N LEU A 13 -17.40 6.15 -0.59
CA LEU A 13 -16.80 6.75 -1.79
C LEU A 13 -17.40 6.17 -3.08
N ASN A 14 -17.56 4.86 -3.16
CA ASN A 14 -18.12 4.20 -4.34
C ASN A 14 -19.60 4.57 -4.64
N ARG A 15 -20.31 5.18 -3.68
CA ARG A 15 -21.69 5.66 -3.87
C ARG A 15 -21.78 7.08 -4.40
N GLN A 16 -20.67 7.81 -4.45
CA GLN A 16 -20.68 9.19 -4.94
C GLN A 16 -20.68 9.18 -6.46
N THR A 17 -21.69 9.81 -7.07
CA THR A 17 -21.83 9.91 -8.53
C THR A 17 -21.34 11.24 -9.08
N ASP A 18 -21.24 12.27 -8.23
CA ASP A 18 -21.12 13.66 -8.67
C ASP A 18 -19.72 14.24 -8.48
N ILE A 19 -18.78 13.45 -7.96
CA ILE A 19 -17.40 13.86 -7.71
C ILE A 19 -16.41 12.81 -8.19
N ASP A 20 -15.24 13.25 -8.61
CA ASP A 20 -14.09 12.36 -8.80
C ASP A 20 -13.61 11.87 -7.43
N THR A 21 -13.86 10.58 -7.15
CA THR A 21 -13.48 9.94 -5.89
C THR A 21 -12.11 9.29 -5.93
N GLN A 22 -11.42 9.30 -7.08
CA GLN A 22 -10.15 8.60 -7.24
C GLN A 22 -9.04 9.15 -6.32
N PRO A 23 -8.86 10.48 -6.15
CA PRO A 23 -7.87 11.00 -5.21
C PRO A 23 -8.16 10.59 -3.76
N LEU A 24 -9.44 10.60 -3.37
CA LEU A 24 -9.87 10.20 -2.02
C LEU A 24 -9.68 8.70 -1.78
N THR A 25 -9.93 7.89 -2.81
CA THR A 25 -9.73 6.44 -2.78
C THR A 25 -8.25 6.10 -2.63
N SER A 26 -7.38 6.71 -3.43
CA SER A 26 -5.93 6.54 -3.34
C SER A 26 -5.40 6.94 -1.96
N GLU A 27 -5.88 8.06 -1.40
CA GLU A 27 -5.47 8.52 -0.08
C GLU A 27 -5.94 7.57 1.04
N LEU A 28 -7.17 7.07 0.95
CA LEU A 28 -7.71 6.10 1.91
C LEU A 28 -6.87 4.82 1.93
N ILE A 29 -6.52 4.27 0.77
CA ILE A 29 -5.68 3.07 0.64
C ILE A 29 -4.28 3.35 1.19
N SER A 30 -3.69 4.48 0.80
CA SER A 30 -2.36 4.92 1.24
C SER A 30 -2.23 5.02 2.75
N ARG A 31 -3.23 5.63 3.42
CA ARG A 31 -3.26 5.75 4.89
C ARG A 31 -3.54 4.42 5.59
N SER A 32 -4.29 3.54 4.94
CA SER A 32 -4.63 2.23 5.48
C SER A 32 -3.44 1.27 5.48
N ALA A 33 -2.45 1.45 4.61
CA ALA A 33 -1.30 0.56 4.49
C ALA A 33 -0.60 0.24 5.81
N TYR A 34 -0.55 1.20 6.73
CA TYR A 34 0.10 1.02 8.03
C TYR A 34 -0.76 0.28 9.06
N ARG A 35 -2.05 0.65 9.17
CA ARG A 35 -2.94 0.13 10.23
C ARG A 35 -3.76 -1.07 9.79
N ASN A 36 -4.08 -1.12 8.50
CA ASN A 36 -4.91 -2.13 7.84
C ASN A 36 -4.22 -2.57 6.54
N PRO A 37 -3.03 -3.21 6.61
CA PRO A 37 -2.26 -3.59 5.42
C PRO A 37 -3.04 -4.55 4.50
N GLN A 38 -3.91 -5.39 5.06
CA GLN A 38 -4.80 -6.28 4.30
C GLN A 38 -5.78 -5.52 3.40
N PHE A 39 -6.39 -4.44 3.92
CA PHE A 39 -7.27 -3.58 3.13
C PHE A 39 -6.49 -2.92 1.99
N ALA A 40 -5.29 -2.41 2.28
CA ALA A 40 -4.47 -1.76 1.28
C ALA A 40 -4.06 -2.73 0.16
N ASP A 41 -3.60 -3.94 0.53
CA ASP A 41 -3.26 -5.03 -0.38
C ASP A 41 -4.41 -5.36 -1.34
N GLN A 42 -5.61 -5.60 -0.80
CA GLN A 42 -6.81 -5.91 -1.59
C GLN A 42 -7.21 -4.81 -2.58
N ASN A 43 -6.81 -3.57 -2.33
CA ASN A 43 -7.19 -2.40 -3.12
C ASN A 43 -6.03 -1.79 -3.93
N LEU A 44 -4.84 -2.42 -3.95
CA LEU A 44 -3.67 -1.92 -4.69
C LEU A 44 -3.96 -1.66 -6.18
N HIS A 45 -4.79 -2.51 -6.79
CA HIS A 45 -5.19 -2.40 -8.19
C HIS A 45 -5.93 -1.10 -8.53
N LYS A 46 -6.41 -0.36 -7.53
CA LYS A 46 -7.06 0.95 -7.71
C LYS A 46 -6.05 2.09 -7.84
N ILE A 47 -4.76 1.85 -7.56
CA ILE A 47 -3.70 2.85 -7.72
C ILE A 47 -3.16 2.75 -9.15
N THR A 48 -3.40 3.80 -9.93
CA THR A 48 -3.05 3.86 -11.36
C THR A 48 -1.65 4.42 -11.59
N GLU A 49 -1.19 5.31 -10.71
CA GLU A 49 0.14 5.92 -10.80
C GLU A 49 1.22 4.94 -10.30
N GLN A 50 2.17 4.61 -11.17
CA GLN A 50 3.19 3.59 -10.90
C GLN A 50 4.06 3.93 -9.68
N ASP A 51 4.46 5.19 -9.53
CA ASP A 51 5.28 5.64 -8.39
C ASP A 51 4.54 5.51 -7.06
N ASP A 52 3.24 5.83 -7.08
CA ASP A 52 2.37 5.70 -5.92
C ASP A 52 2.11 4.22 -5.60
N LEU A 53 1.93 3.38 -6.61
CA LEU A 53 1.80 1.94 -6.47
C LEU A 53 3.07 1.35 -5.83
N THR A 54 4.26 1.64 -6.35
CA THR A 54 5.54 1.20 -5.78
C THR A 54 5.71 1.69 -4.34
N ARG A 55 5.39 2.96 -4.06
CA ARG A 55 5.45 3.51 -2.70
C ARG A 55 4.49 2.78 -1.77
N LEU A 56 3.26 2.54 -2.20
CA LEU A 56 2.27 1.85 -1.39
C LEU A 56 2.64 0.40 -1.14
N THR A 57 3.05 -0.35 -2.17
CA THR A 57 3.53 -1.73 -2.05
C THR A 57 4.69 -1.82 -1.06
N SER A 58 5.64 -0.88 -1.09
CA SER A 58 6.72 -0.85 -0.09
C SER A 58 6.22 -0.65 1.34
N ARG A 59 5.18 0.18 1.55
CA ARG A 59 4.57 0.41 2.88
C ARG A 59 3.80 -0.81 3.38
N VAL A 60 3.05 -1.48 2.49
CA VAL A 60 2.33 -2.71 2.83
C VAL A 60 3.31 -3.82 3.19
N TYR A 61 4.37 -4.00 2.40
CA TYR A 61 5.45 -4.95 2.71
C TYR A 61 6.05 -4.70 4.11
N GLN A 62 6.46 -3.46 4.38
CA GLN A 62 7.01 -3.08 5.70
C GLN A 62 6.02 -3.28 6.84
N SER A 63 4.71 -3.11 6.56
CA SER A 63 3.69 -3.29 7.58
C SER A 63 3.48 -4.76 7.89
N TYR A 64 3.49 -5.63 6.87
CA TYR A 64 3.48 -7.08 7.10
C TYR A 64 4.76 -7.57 7.79
N SER A 65 5.94 -7.09 7.38
CA SER A 65 7.22 -7.60 7.91
C SER A 65 7.40 -7.35 9.41
N ARG A 66 6.76 -6.30 9.95
CA ARG A 66 6.71 -6.02 11.40
C ARG A 66 6.07 -7.14 12.22
N TYR A 67 5.14 -7.88 11.62
CA TYR A 67 4.40 -8.94 12.32
C TYR A 67 4.77 -10.34 11.82
N SER A 68 5.06 -10.48 10.52
CA SER A 68 5.44 -11.74 9.90
C SER A 68 6.20 -11.48 8.60
N GLN A 69 7.48 -11.83 8.60
CA GLN A 69 8.32 -11.76 7.40
C GLN A 69 7.76 -12.66 6.28
N ALA A 70 7.28 -13.87 6.62
CA ALA A 70 6.68 -14.79 5.66
C ALA A 70 5.47 -14.17 4.93
N LYS A 71 4.60 -13.45 5.63
CA LYS A 71 3.48 -12.73 4.99
C LYS A 71 3.95 -11.60 4.08
N ALA A 72 5.00 -10.89 4.46
CA ALA A 72 5.56 -9.83 3.64
C ALA A 72 6.13 -10.38 2.32
N ASP A 73 6.84 -11.52 2.40
CA ASP A 73 7.42 -12.18 1.23
C ASP A 73 6.36 -12.82 0.34
N GLU A 74 5.32 -13.43 0.93
CA GLU A 74 4.13 -13.91 0.20
C GLU A 74 3.48 -12.74 -0.55
N PHE A 75 3.23 -11.62 0.15
CA PHE A 75 2.65 -10.41 -0.44
C PHE A 75 3.47 -9.91 -1.63
N LEU A 76 4.79 -9.82 -1.49
CA LEU A 76 5.69 -9.32 -2.52
C LEU A 76 5.82 -10.28 -3.71
N SER A 77 5.72 -11.59 -3.48
CA SER A 77 5.80 -12.59 -4.55
C SER A 77 4.61 -12.56 -5.52
N ARG A 78 3.46 -12.04 -5.08
CA ARG A 78 2.26 -11.84 -5.91
C ARG A 78 2.32 -10.57 -6.78
N GLN A 79 3.30 -9.70 -6.57
CA GLN A 79 3.44 -8.47 -7.34
C GLN A 79 4.07 -8.74 -8.70
N SER A 80 3.84 -7.83 -9.66
CA SER A 80 4.51 -7.91 -10.95
C SER A 80 6.04 -7.78 -10.79
N PRO A 81 6.85 -8.40 -11.67
CA PRO A 81 8.32 -8.33 -11.57
C PRO A 81 8.85 -6.90 -11.50
N ALA A 82 8.30 -5.98 -12.30
CA ALA A 82 8.71 -4.58 -12.31
C ALA A 82 8.46 -3.88 -10.97
N ILE A 83 7.28 -4.07 -10.35
CA ILE A 83 6.97 -3.48 -9.04
C ILE A 83 7.85 -4.10 -7.96
N ARG A 84 8.04 -5.43 -8.01
CA ARG A 84 8.90 -6.14 -7.05
C ARG A 84 10.33 -5.61 -7.06
N GLU A 85 10.92 -5.44 -8.23
CA GLU A 85 12.30 -4.93 -8.37
C GLU A 85 12.44 -3.51 -7.82
N GLN A 86 11.49 -2.62 -8.13
CA GLN A 86 11.50 -1.25 -7.61
C GLN A 86 11.34 -1.20 -6.09
N VAL A 87 10.45 -2.04 -5.54
CA VAL A 87 10.25 -2.14 -4.09
C VAL A 87 11.52 -2.66 -3.40
N LEU A 88 12.15 -3.72 -3.91
CA LEU A 88 13.39 -4.25 -3.34
C LEU A 88 14.52 -3.22 -3.36
N THR A 89 14.68 -2.49 -4.48
CA THR A 89 15.66 -1.40 -4.60
C THR A 89 15.42 -0.32 -3.53
N LYS A 90 14.16 0.05 -3.32
CA LYS A 90 13.77 1.03 -2.31
C LYS A 90 14.03 0.55 -0.89
N LEU A 91 13.73 -0.72 -0.59
CA LEU A 91 13.97 -1.31 0.73
C LEU A 91 15.45 -1.38 1.06
N LYS A 92 16.29 -1.82 0.11
CA LYS A 92 17.74 -1.84 0.27
C LYS A 92 18.29 -0.46 0.59
N ARG A 93 17.84 0.58 -0.12
CA ARG A 93 18.24 1.97 0.15
C ARG A 93 17.87 2.42 1.56
N VAL A 94 16.70 2.02 2.06
CA VAL A 94 16.27 2.34 3.44
C VAL A 94 17.15 1.64 4.47
N GLU A 95 17.51 0.38 4.24
CA GLU A 95 18.42 -0.39 5.11
C GLU A 95 19.83 0.20 5.14
N GLU A 96 20.37 0.61 3.98
CA GLU A 96 21.67 1.27 3.86
C GLU A 96 21.72 2.60 4.62
N ILE A 97 20.62 3.37 4.63
CA ILE A 97 20.53 4.60 5.42
C ILE A 97 20.50 4.26 6.92
N ARG A 98 19.75 3.23 7.30
CA ARG A 98 19.61 2.82 8.70
C ARG A 98 20.90 2.25 9.30
N SER A 99 21.74 1.57 8.51
CA SER A 99 23.01 1.00 8.98
C SER A 99 24.14 2.02 9.13
N ARG A 100 23.95 3.24 8.61
CA ARG A 100 24.93 4.34 8.67
C ARG A 100 24.70 5.31 9.83
N GLY A 101 23.55 5.24 10.50
CA GLY A 101 23.20 6.08 11.65
C GLY A 101 23.27 5.29 12.95
#